data_AF-A0A450VW58-F1
#
_entry.id   AF-A0A450VW58-F1
#
_cell.length_a   1.000
_cell.length_b   1.000
_cell.length_c   1.000
_cell.angle_alpha   90.00
_cell.angle_beta   90.00
_cell.angle_gamma   90.00
#
_symmetry.space_group_name_H-M   'P 1'
#
loop_
_entity.id
_entity.type
_entity.pdbx_description
1 polymer ?
#
loop_
_entity_poly.entity_id
_entity_poly.type
_entity_poly.pdbx_seq_one_letter_code
_entity_poly.pdbx_strand_id
1 'polypeptide(L)'
;SPYLNFHRPCFFPVEVTDNKRRIRKRYPYEQMMTHYDKLKSLSGAAHYLNSGTTFEQLDEIAYAIGDNEAPQRLNQARDDLFRSINKSLKSHA
;
A
#
# COMPACT_ATOMS: atom_id res chain seq x y z
N SER A 1 -5.44 4.84 -7.27
CA SER A 1 -4.33 5.62 -6.70
C SER A 1 -3.20 4.66 -6.32
N PRO A 2 -1.92 4.97 -6.63
CA PRO A 2 -0.77 4.14 -6.26
C PRO A 2 -0.59 4.01 -4.73
N TYR A 3 -1.22 4.91 -3.95
CA TYR A 3 -1.09 4.95 -2.48
C TYR A 3 -1.21 3.58 -1.79
N LEU A 4 -2.23 2.79 -2.12
CA LEU A 4 -2.52 1.56 -1.38
C LEU A 4 -1.37 0.53 -1.44
N ASN A 5 -0.78 0.36 -2.62
CA ASN A 5 0.23 -0.67 -2.85
C ASN A 5 1.64 -0.15 -2.57
N PHE A 6 1.92 1.11 -2.90
CA PHE A 6 3.28 1.65 -2.94
C PHE A 6 3.63 2.59 -1.79
N HIS A 7 2.65 3.15 -1.06
CA HIS A 7 2.93 4.19 -0.05
C HIS A 7 2.21 3.96 1.28
N ARG A 8 1.28 2.99 1.37
CA ARG A 8 0.57 2.71 2.61
C ARG A 8 1.44 1.82 3.50
N PRO A 9 1.90 2.29 4.67
CA PRO A 9 2.59 1.44 5.62
C PRO A 9 1.65 0.36 6.14
N CYS A 10 2.17 -0.86 6.24
CA CYS A 10 1.44 -2.03 6.72
C CYS A 10 2.33 -2.84 7.67
N PHE A 11 1.76 -3.35 8.76
CA PHE A 11 2.47 -4.20 9.69
C PHE A 11 2.41 -5.67 9.24
N PHE A 12 3.56 -6.28 9.02
CA PHE A 12 3.64 -7.71 8.75
C PHE A 12 3.93 -8.52 10.03
N PRO A 13 3.27 -9.68 10.19
CA PRO A 13 3.41 -10.46 11.41
C PRO A 13 4.74 -11.22 11.48
N VAL A 14 5.25 -11.38 12.69
CA VAL A 14 6.30 -12.35 13.05
C VAL A 14 5.71 -13.38 13.98
N GLU A 15 6.08 -14.64 13.79
CA GLU A 15 5.68 -15.72 14.68
C GLU A 15 6.61 -15.80 15.89
N VAL A 16 6.01 -15.88 17.08
CA VAL A 16 6.70 -16.04 18.35
C VAL A 16 6.05 -17.17 19.12
N THR A 17 6.86 -18.11 19.61
CA THR A 17 6.39 -19.18 20.48
C THR A 17 6.25 -18.66 21.91
N ASP A 18 5.06 -18.80 22.50
CA ASP A 18 4.85 -18.43 23.90
C ASP A 18 5.37 -19.50 24.88
N ASN A 19 5.41 -19.16 26.17
CA ASN A 19 5.86 -20.06 27.25
C ASN A 19 5.02 -21.36 27.36
N LYS A 20 3.86 -21.42 26.69
CA LYS A 20 2.97 -22.58 26.61
C LYS A 20 3.09 -23.32 25.25
N ARG A 21 4.16 -23.05 24.49
CA ARG A 21 4.45 -23.62 23.16
C ARG A 21 3.39 -23.28 22.09
N ARG A 22 2.60 -22.22 22.26
CA ARG A 22 1.62 -21.79 21.25
C ARG A 22 2.26 -20.75 20.34
N ILE A 23 2.02 -20.86 19.03
CA ILE A 23 2.44 -19.85 18.05
C ILE A 23 1.54 -18.62 18.19
N ARG A 24 2.16 -17.45 18.37
CA ARG A 24 1.50 -16.14 18.42
C ARG A 24 2.05 -15.24 17.32
N LYS A 25 1.19 -14.41 16.73
CA LYS A 25 1.63 -13.37 15.78
C LYS A 25 1.88 -12.06 16.52
N ARG A 26 3.04 -11.46 16.33
CA ARG A 26 3.37 -10.10 16.77
C ARG A 26 3.56 -9.19 15.54
N TYR A 27 3.27 -7.91 15.70
CA TYR A 27 3.34 -6.91 14.63
C TYR A 27 4.31 -5.81 15.03
N PRO A 28 5.63 -6.08 15.02
CA PRO A 28 6.64 -5.13 15.44
C PRO A 28 6.86 -4.03 14.39
N TYR A 29 7.34 -2.87 14.81
CA TYR A 29 7.51 -1.70 13.93
C TYR A 29 8.58 -1.95 12.86
N GLU A 30 9.59 -2.74 13.19
CA GLU A 30 10.68 -3.17 12.31
C GLU A 30 10.19 -4.02 11.12
N GLN A 31 8.96 -4.52 11.19
CA GLN A 31 8.31 -5.27 10.10
C GLN A 31 7.26 -4.43 9.36
N MET A 32 7.24 -3.12 9.60
CA MET A 32 6.40 -2.20 8.86
C MET A 32 7.01 -1.94 7.49
N MET A 33 6.25 -2.21 6.44
CA MET A 33 6.66 -2.06 5.04
C MET A 33 5.46 -1.62 4.20
N THR A 34 5.70 -1.09 3.00
CA THR A 34 4.62 -1.00 2.01
C THR A 34 4.28 -2.41 1.49
N HIS A 35 3.12 -2.57 0.84
CA HIS A 35 2.76 -3.87 0.24
C HIS A 35 3.76 -4.27 -0.85
N TYR A 36 4.21 -3.28 -1.63
CA TYR A 36 5.20 -3.47 -2.67
C TYR A 36 6.57 -3.90 -2.11
N ASP A 37 7.08 -3.20 -1.10
CA ASP A 37 8.36 -3.58 -0.47
C ASP A 37 8.29 -4.99 0.12
N LYS A 38 7.14 -5.36 0.70
CA LYS A 38 6.94 -6.72 1.21
C LYS A 38 6.96 -7.75 0.09
N LEU A 39 6.30 -7.48 -1.03
CA LEU A 39 6.35 -8.37 -2.20
C LEU A 39 7.79 -8.56 -2.66
N LYS A 40 8.56 -7.47 -2.77
CA LYS A 40 9.96 -7.48 -3.21
C LYS A 40 10.88 -8.23 -2.22
N SER A 41 10.52 -8.29 -0.93
CA SER A 41 11.27 -9.01 0.10
C SER A 41 11.10 -10.55 0.04
N LEU A 42 10.15 -11.08 -0.73
CA LEU A 42 9.88 -12.51 -0.79
C LEU A 42 10.82 -13.20 -1.79
N SER A 43 11.33 -14.38 -1.41
CA SER A 43 12.14 -15.19 -2.32
C SER A 43 11.32 -15.66 -3.51
N GLY A 44 11.88 -15.49 -4.72
CA GLY A 44 11.22 -15.91 -5.96
C GLY A 44 10.01 -15.06 -6.37
N ALA A 45 9.78 -13.90 -5.75
CA ALA A 45 8.63 -13.03 -6.04
C ALA A 45 8.50 -12.65 -7.53
N ALA A 46 9.63 -12.53 -8.25
CA ALA A 46 9.65 -12.22 -9.68
C ALA A 46 8.89 -13.25 -10.54
N HIS A 47 8.87 -14.53 -10.11
CA HIS A 47 8.16 -15.59 -10.83
C HIS A 47 6.64 -15.47 -10.77
N TYR A 48 6.12 -14.68 -9.83
CA TYR A 48 4.69 -14.46 -9.63
C TYR A 48 4.21 -13.13 -10.22
N LEU A 49 5.09 -12.38 -10.89
CA LEU A 49 4.69 -11.20 -11.65
C LEU A 49 3.92 -11.63 -12.91
N ASN A 50 3.01 -10.77 -13.35
CA ASN A 50 2.31 -10.96 -14.61
C ASN A 50 3.33 -11.03 -15.76
N SER A 51 2.98 -11.79 -16.81
CA SER A 51 3.82 -11.85 -18.01
C SER A 51 4.07 -10.45 -18.59
N GLY A 52 5.34 -10.11 -18.79
CA GLY A 52 5.75 -8.78 -19.28
C GLY A 52 5.84 -7.69 -18.21
N THR A 53 5.55 -8.00 -16.94
CA THR A 53 5.78 -7.09 -15.79
C THR A 53 7.11 -7.41 -15.12
N THR A 54 7.86 -6.36 -14.79
CA THR A 54 9.18 -6.44 -14.15
C THR A 54 9.20 -5.62 -12.86
N PHE A 55 10.12 -5.91 -11.95
CA PHE A 55 10.27 -5.10 -10.73
C PHE A 55 10.78 -3.70 -11.05
N GLU A 56 11.55 -3.54 -12.13
CA GLU A 56 12.03 -2.25 -12.60
C GLU A 56 10.85 -1.33 -12.99
N GLN A 57 9.86 -1.85 -13.72
CA GLN A 57 8.64 -1.09 -14.04
C GLN A 57 7.82 -0.76 -12.78
N LEU A 58 7.80 -1.65 -11.79
CA LEU A 58 7.09 -1.41 -10.53
C LEU A 58 7.84 -0.39 -9.65
N ASP A 59 9.17 -0.37 -9.69
CA ASP A 59 10.02 0.62 -9.03
C ASP A 59 9.77 2.02 -9.60
N GLU A 60 9.65 2.15 -10.93
CA GLU A 60 9.28 3.43 -11.56
C GLU A 60 7.96 3.97 -11.01
N ILE A 61 6.95 3.11 -10.80
CA ILE A 61 5.66 3.50 -10.21
C ILE A 61 5.83 3.87 -8.73
N ALA A 62 6.57 3.06 -7.96
CA ALA A 62 6.77 3.25 -6.54
C ALA A 62 7.51 4.56 -6.23
N TYR A 63 8.51 4.93 -7.05
CA TYR A 63 9.34 6.11 -6.84
C TYR A 63 8.85 7.37 -7.57
N ALA A 64 7.77 7.28 -8.36
CA ALA A 64 7.21 8.43 -9.07
C ALA A 64 6.60 9.50 -8.15
N ILE A 65 6.21 9.14 -6.92
CA ILE A 65 5.56 10.03 -5.95
C ILE A 65 6.16 9.77 -4.57
N GLY A 66 6.32 10.80 -3.73
CA GLY A 66 6.81 10.62 -2.36
C GLY A 66 5.76 10.00 -1.42
N ASP A 67 6.20 9.28 -0.39
CA ASP A 67 5.30 8.60 0.57
C ASP A 67 4.33 9.53 1.29
N ASN A 68 4.75 10.76 1.59
CA ASN A 68 3.88 11.78 2.20
C ASN A 68 3.00 12.48 1.17
N GLU A 69 3.39 12.49 -0.09
CA GLU A 69 2.67 13.15 -1.17
C GLU A 69 1.51 12.27 -1.70
N ALA A 70 1.71 10.96 -1.78
CA ALA A 70 0.68 10.02 -2.22
C ALA A 70 -0.65 10.11 -1.42
N PRO A 71 -0.65 10.13 -0.06
CA PRO A 71 -1.89 10.33 0.71
C PRO A 71 -2.47 11.73 0.53
N GLN A 72 -1.64 12.76 0.38
CA GLN A 72 -2.13 14.13 0.11
C GLN A 72 -2.88 14.20 -1.22
N ARG A 73 -2.29 13.68 -2.30
CA ARG A 73 -2.91 13.61 -3.62
C ARG A 73 -4.21 12.78 -3.59
N LEU A 74 -4.21 11.65 -2.87
CA LEU A 74 -5.43 10.84 -2.69
C LEU A 74 -6.54 11.61 -1.99
N ASN A 75 -6.24 12.31 -0.89
CA ASN A 75 -7.21 13.09 -0.14
C ASN A 75 -7.74 14.26 -0.96
N GLN A 76 -6.87 14.97 -1.69
CA GLN A 76 -7.28 16.06 -2.58
C GLN A 76 -8.25 15.57 -3.66
N ALA A 77 -7.91 14.48 -4.36
CA ALA A 77 -8.78 13.90 -5.39
C ALA A 77 -10.13 13.43 -4.82
N ARG A 78 -10.13 12.87 -3.61
CA ARG A 78 -11.35 12.50 -2.89
C ARG A 78 -12.22 13.73 -2.60
N ASP A 79 -11.62 14.81 -2.10
CA ASP A 79 -12.35 16.02 -1.76
C ASP A 79 -12.92 16.72 -3.01
N ASP A 80 -12.18 16.72 -4.11
CA ASP A 80 -12.66 17.22 -5.41
C ASP A 80 -13.86 16.41 -5.93
N LEU A 81 -13.79 15.08 -5.82
CA LEU A 81 -14.90 14.20 -6.18
C LEU A 81 -16.16 14.53 -5.36
N PHE A 82 -16.05 14.63 -4.03
CA PHE A 82 -17.21 14.93 -3.19
C PHE A 82 -17.75 16.35 -3.40
N ARG A 83 -16.89 17.33 -3.67
CA ARG A 83 -17.33 18.68 -4.09
C ARG A 83 -18.17 18.61 -5.36
N SER A 84 -17.72 17.87 -6.37
CA SER A 84 -18.45 17.71 -7.64
C SER A 84 -19.81 17.02 -7.45
N ILE A 85 -19.84 15.91 -6.70
CA ILE A 85 -21.09 15.18 -6.41
C ILE A 85 -22.08 16.09 -5.66
N ASN A 86 -21.63 16.78 -4.61
CA ASN A 86 -22.48 17.67 -3.83
C ASN A 86 -23.02 18.85 -4.66
N LYS A 87 -22.21 19.40 -5.57
CA LYS A 87 -22.65 20.45 -6.50
C LYS A 87 -23.74 19.93 -7.44
N SER A 88 -23.55 18.75 -8.01
CA SER A 88 -24.53 18.11 -8.90
C SER A 88 -25.86 17.83 -8.20
N LEU A 89 -25.82 17.39 -6.93
CA LEU A 89 -27.05 17.16 -6.15
C LEU A 89 -27.81 18.46 -5.88
N LYS A 90 -27.09 19.55 -5.59
CA LYS A 90 -27.71 20.87 -5.37
C LYS A 90 -28.28 21.52 -6.64
N SER A 91 -27.77 21.18 -7.82
CA SER A 91 -28.31 21.70 -9.09
C SER A 91 -29.58 20.98 -9.57
N HIS A 92 -29.91 19.83 -8.97
CA HIS A 92 -31.11 19.04 -9.29
C HIS A 92 -32.20 19.10 -8.21
N ALA A 93 -31.98 19.89 -7.15
CA ALA A 93 -32.95 20.19 -6.09
C ALA A 93 -33.52 21.59 -6.29
#